data_AF-A0A7K1V603-F1
#
_entry.id   AF-A0A7K1V603-F1
#
_cell.length_a   1.000
_cell.length_b   1.000
_cell.length_c   1.000
_cell.angle_alpha   90.00
_cell.angle_beta   90.00
_cell.angle_gamma   90.00
#
_symmetry.space_group_name_H-M   'P 1'
#
loop_
_entity.id
_entity.type
_entity.pdbx_description
1 polymer ?
#
loop_
_entity_poly.entity_id
_entity_poly.type
_entity_poly.pdbx_seq_one_letter_code
_entity_poly.pdbx_strand_id
1 'polypeptide(L)' 'MAVVNPTDTERSPSVATVDIAGTAWPVYKLEALFAGVVVCLMLALITGSIQLAVLGASTVAALRWLLGMTRR' A
#
# COMPACT_ATOMS: atom_id res chain seq x y z
N MET A 1 0.10 -20.13 39.44
CA MET A 1 0.85 -19.62 38.28
C MET A 1 0.18 -20.14 37.03
N ALA A 2 -0.62 -19.31 36.35
CA ALA A 2 -1.28 -19.72 35.13
C ALA A 2 -0.23 -19.80 34.00
N VAL A 3 -0.07 -20.98 33.41
CA VAL A 3 0.66 -21.17 32.15
C VAL A 3 -0.08 -20.34 31.10
N VAL A 4 0.49 -19.19 30.74
CA VAL A 4 0.17 -18.50 29.49
C VAL A 4 0.53 -19.48 28.38
N ASN A 5 -0.48 -19.91 27.63
CA ASN A 5 -0.27 -20.68 26.43
C ASN A 5 0.03 -19.67 25.31
N PRO A 6 1.27 -19.61 24.76
CA PRO A 6 1.63 -18.62 23.75
C PRO A 6 0.86 -18.78 22.42
N THR A 7 0.00 -19.79 22.28
CA THR A 7 -0.90 -19.99 21.15
C THR A 7 -2.03 -18.97 21.03
N ASP A 8 -2.27 -18.14 22.05
CA ASP A 8 -3.22 -17.03 22.03
C ASP A 8 -2.58 -15.66 21.75
N THR A 9 -1.35 -15.64 21.21
CA THR A 9 -0.84 -14.42 20.58
C THR A 9 -1.54 -14.27 19.24
N GLU A 10 -2.76 -13.73 19.29
CA GLU A 10 -3.49 -13.04 18.22
C GLU A 10 -3.14 -13.53 16.81
N ARG A 11 -4.04 -14.32 16.22
CA ARG A 11 -4.09 -14.60 14.78
C ARG A 11 -4.36 -13.28 14.04
N SER A 12 -3.37 -12.40 14.02
CA SER A 12 -3.38 -11.16 13.28
C SER A 12 -3.61 -11.57 11.83
N PRO A 13 -4.61 -11.00 11.13
CA PRO A 13 -4.86 -11.35 9.73
C PRO A 13 -3.53 -11.27 9.00
N SER A 14 -3.15 -12.32 8.27
CA SER A 14 -1.85 -12.40 7.62
C SER A 14 -1.72 -11.29 6.57
N VAL A 15 -1.26 -10.12 6.99
CA VAL A 15 -0.94 -9.03 6.10
C VAL A 15 0.28 -9.50 5.32
N ALA A 16 0.12 -9.73 4.03
CA ALA A 16 1.25 -10.01 3.16
C ALA A 16 2.26 -8.86 3.30
N THR A 17 3.44 -9.18 3.80
CA THR A 17 4.55 -8.25 3.98
C THR A 17 5.73 -8.69 3.12
N VAL A 18 6.47 -7.71 2.61
CA VAL A 18 7.71 -7.87 1.86
C VAL A 18 8.80 -7.20 2.67
N ASP A 19 9.92 -7.89 2.87
CA ASP A 19 11.07 -7.29 3.53
C ASP A 19 11.77 -6.31 2.58
N ILE A 20 11.84 -5.04 2.98
CA ILE A 20 12.54 -3.98 2.27
C ILE A 20 13.57 -3.41 3.24
N ALA A 21 14.86 -3.64 2.95
CA ALA A 21 15.99 -3.18 3.77
C ALA A 21 15.89 -3.58 5.25
N GLY A 22 15.42 -4.80 5.55
CA GLY A 22 15.24 -5.30 6.92
C GLY A 22 13.96 -4.82 7.60
N THR A 23 13.04 -4.17 6.88
CA THR A 23 11.74 -3.74 7.38
C THR A 23 10.60 -4.44 6.66
N ALA A 24 9.73 -5.12 7.42
CA ALA A 24 8.55 -5.79 6.88
C ALA A 24 7.51 -4.76 6.38
N TRP A 25 7.54 -4.49 5.08
CA TRP A 25 6.64 -3.56 4.40
C TRP A 25 5.36 -4.24 3.94
N PRO A 26 4.18 -3.73 4.27
CA PRO A 26 2.92 -4.29 3.79
C PRO A 26 2.79 -4.19 2.26
N VAL A 27 2.44 -5.30 1.60
CA VAL A 27 2.28 -5.37 0.14
C VAL A 27 1.26 -4.35 -0.38
N TYR A 28 0.19 -4.06 0.37
CA TYR A 28 -0.81 -3.07 -0.05
C TYR A 28 -0.21 -1.67 -0.27
N LYS A 29 0.88 -1.32 0.43
CA LYS A 29 1.57 -0.04 0.23
C LYS A 29 2.33 -0.02 -1.09
N LEU A 30 2.94 -1.14 -1.47
CA LEU A 30 3.62 -1.30 -2.76
C LEU A 30 2.62 -1.27 -3.92
N GLU A 31 1.50 -1.96 -3.76
CA GLU A 31 0.38 -1.92 -4.73
C GLU A 31 -0.16 -0.51 -4.95
N ALA A 32 -0.29 0.28 -3.88
CA ALA A 32 -0.70 1.68 -3.97
C ALA A 32 0.31 2.55 -4.72
N LEU A 33 1.60 2.36 -4.44
CA LEU A 33 2.66 3.09 -5.12
C LEU A 33 2.73 2.74 -6.60
N PHE A 34 2.66 1.45 -6.93
CA PHE A 34 2.66 0.97 -8.30
C PHE A 34 1.47 1.50 -9.09
N ALA A 35 0.26 1.44 -8.52
CA ALA A 35 -0.94 2.00 -9.13
C ALA A 35 -0.79 3.51 -9.39
N GLY A 36 -0.23 4.27 -8.45
CA GLY A 36 0.06 5.69 -8.64
C GLY A 36 1.01 5.95 -9.80
N VAL A 37 2.12 5.20 -9.89
CA VAL A 37 3.09 5.32 -11.00
C VAL A 37 2.44 5.00 -12.35
N VAL A 38 1.67 3.91 -12.43
CA VAL A 38 0.96 3.52 -13.67
C VAL A 38 -0.01 4.62 -14.12
N VAL A 39 -0.79 5.19 -13.18
CA VAL A 39 -1.72 6.28 -13.48
C VAL A 39 -0.97 7.54 -13.91
N CYS A 40 0.15 7.86 -13.27
CA CYS A 40 1.00 8.99 -13.66
C CYS A 40 1.46 8.85 -15.11
N LEU A 41 2.01 7.68 -15.46
CA LEU A 41 2.50 7.41 -16.81
C LEU A 41 1.37 7.44 -17.84
N MET A 42 0.22 6.84 -17.55
CA MET A 42 -0.94 6.92 -18.44
C MET A 42 -1.41 8.36 -18.66
N LEU A 43 -1.58 9.14 -17.59
CA LEU A 43 -2.03 10.53 -17.70
C LEU A 43 -1.02 11.41 -18.43
N ALA A 44 0.28 11.21 -18.18
CA ALA A 44 1.34 11.92 -18.88
C ALA A 44 1.33 11.58 -20.38
N LEU A 45 1.15 10.29 -20.73
CA LEU A 45 1.10 9.84 -22.12
C LEU A 45 -0.15 10.35 -22.86
N ILE A 46 -1.31 10.29 -22.21
CA ILE A 46 -2.60 10.68 -22.82
C ILE A 46 -2.72 12.20 -22.93
N THR A 47 -2.33 12.92 -21.88
CA THR A 47 -2.59 14.37 -21.76
C THR A 47 -1.40 15.22 -22.20
N GLY A 48 -0.19 14.65 -22.19
CA GLY A 48 1.06 15.41 -22.40
C GLY A 48 1.40 16.39 -21.27
N SER A 49 0.61 16.41 -20.18
CA SER A 49 0.77 17.35 -19.06
C SER A 49 1.20 16.62 -17.78
N ILE A 50 2.42 16.93 -17.33
CA ILE A 50 3.02 16.34 -16.12
C ILE A 50 2.24 16.77 -14.87
N GLN A 51 1.67 17.98 -14.86
CA GLN A 51 0.98 18.52 -13.69
C GLN A 51 -0.30 17.74 -13.36
N LEU A 52 -1.09 17.40 -14.39
CA LEU A 52 -2.28 16.55 -14.26
C LEU A 52 -1.90 15.11 -13.89
N ALA A 53 -0.79 14.61 -14.46
CA ALA A 53 -0.29 13.27 -14.17
C ALA A 53 0.07 13.09 -12.70
N VAL A 54 0.83 14.01 -12.11
CA VAL A 54 1.23 13.95 -10.70
C VAL A 54 0.03 14.09 -9.76
N LEU A 55 -0.90 15.00 -10.06
CA LEU A 55 -2.10 15.20 -9.24
C LEU A 55 -3.03 13.98 -9.26
N GLY A 56 -3.27 13.41 -10.45
CA GLY A 56 -4.08 12.19 -10.60
C GLY A 56 -3.43 10.97 -9.92
N ALA A 57 -2.13 10.78 -10.15
CA ALA A 57 -1.36 9.69 -9.55
C ALA A 57 -1.33 9.74 -8.02
N SER A 58 -1.07 10.91 -7.44
CA SER A 58 -1.06 11.10 -5.98
C SER A 58 -2.44 10.87 -5.37
N THR A 59 -3.52 11.30 -6.04
CA THR A 59 -4.90 11.04 -5.61
C THR A 59 -5.19 9.54 -5.57
N VAL A 60 -4.84 8.80 -6.63
CA VAL A 60 -5.06 7.34 -6.69
C VAL A 60 -4.21 6.60 -5.65
N ALA A 61 -2.94 6.98 -5.49
CA ALA A 61 -2.06 6.39 -4.49
C ALA A 61 -2.59 6.63 -3.06
N ALA A 62 -3.04 7.85 -2.75
CA ALA A 62 -3.63 8.20 -1.47
C ALA A 62 -4.92 7.40 -1.19
N LEU A 63 -5.82 7.31 -2.17
CA LEU A 63 -7.05 6.52 -2.05
C LEU A 63 -6.78 5.04 -1.82
N ARG A 64 -5.84 4.44 -2.57
CA ARG A 64 -5.46 3.02 -2.39
C ARG A 64 -4.81 2.80 -1.02
N TRP A 65 -4.02 3.74 -0.55
CA TRP A 65 -3.40 3.68 0.77
C TRP A 65 -4.44 3.75 1.90
N LEU A 66 -5.43 4.64 1.77
CA LEU A 66 -6.59 4.74 2.65
C LEU A 66 -7.42 3.44 2.66
N LEU A 67 -7.73 2.87 1.50
CA LEU A 67 -8.45 1.59 1.40
C LEU A 67 -7.69 0.41 2.02
N GLY A 68 -6.36 0.43 1.93
CA GLY A 68 -5.50 -0.56 2.60
C GLY A 68 -5.39 -0.34 4.10
N MET A 69 -5.56 0.90 4.57
CA MET A 69 -5.61 1.24 6.00
C MET A 69 -6.95 0.86 6.63
N THR A 70 -8.07 1.08 5.93
CA THR A 70 -9.42 0.75 6.44
C THR A 70 -9.77 -0.74 6.40
N ARG A 71 -8.96 -1.55 5.70
CA ARG A 71 -9.07 -3.02 5.69
C ARG A 71 -8.26 -3.72 6.81
N ARG A 72 -7.65 -2.95 7.72
CA ARG A 72 -6.98 -3.44 8.93
C ARG A 72 -7.84 -3.22 10.14
#